data_AF-A0A523RTZ6-F1
#
_entry.id   AF-A0A523RTZ6-F1
#
_cell.length_a   1.000
_cell.length_b   1.000
_cell.length_c   1.000
_cell.angle_alpha   90.00
_cell.angle_beta   90.00
_cell.angle_gamma   90.00
#
_symmetry.space_group_name_H-M   'P 1'
#
loop_
_entity.id
_entity.type
_entity.pdbx_description
1 polymer ?
#
loop_
_entity_poly.entity_id
_entity_poly.type
_entity_poly.pdbx_seq_one_letter_code
_entity_poly.pdbx_strand_id
1 'polypeptide(L)'
;MIKRVGILTGGGDCSGLNPTIRGAVYRAQDYNYEVYGIQEGWRGLVKGDINPLNLSEVREIIDQGGTILGTSRLNPYKIDNGIKQVLNSIKKFKLDAIIAIGGEDTLGVANRLFKEENVKLVGAPKTMDNDLSGTDYTFGFDSSVTWAIKAMRSLQDSGRSHRRIMVLEVMGRHAGWVALFTGMASGADWTLIPEEKADIKKMCQHLKEVYKKNKYASVVISEGATLPGINVEKESLDQFGHMILRNRGVGNLLADLIKKNTGIETRHSVIGHIQRGGSPTLFDRILGLRCGVTAVDLIAKGRFGYMAALKGSEVIGVPLEEAVSKLKVVDKKWWKLAQVFFK
;
A
#
# COMPACT_ATOMS: atom_id res chain seq x y z
N MET A 1 27.21 -21.03 0.49
CA MET A 1 27.63 -19.63 0.30
C MET A 1 26.62 -18.99 -0.64
N ILE A 2 26.08 -17.80 -0.32
CA ILE A 2 25.11 -17.11 -1.19
C ILE A 2 25.85 -16.57 -2.42
N LYS A 3 25.31 -16.81 -3.62
CA LYS A 3 25.79 -16.27 -4.89
C LYS A 3 24.68 -15.64 -5.73
N ARG A 4 23.46 -16.19 -5.69
CA ARG A 4 22.34 -15.74 -6.53
C ARG A 4 21.13 -15.34 -5.71
N VAL A 5 20.63 -14.13 -5.93
CA VAL A 5 19.46 -13.59 -5.23
C VAL A 5 18.35 -13.29 -6.24
N GLY A 6 17.18 -13.87 -6.02
CA GLY A 6 15.97 -13.51 -6.77
C GLY A 6 15.25 -12.31 -6.14
N ILE A 7 14.67 -11.43 -6.95
CA ILE A 7 13.84 -10.31 -6.48
C ILE A 7 12.48 -10.39 -7.18
N LEU A 8 11.40 -10.27 -6.42
CA LEU A 8 10.04 -10.23 -6.96
C LEU A 8 9.22 -9.10 -6.35
N THR A 9 8.27 -8.57 -7.13
CA THR A 9 7.25 -7.62 -6.67
C THR A 9 5.86 -8.24 -6.77
N GLY A 10 5.11 -8.27 -5.67
CA GLY A 10 3.80 -8.92 -5.60
C GLY A 10 2.68 -8.02 -5.06
N GLY A 11 1.44 -8.36 -5.38
CA GLY A 11 0.24 -7.62 -4.96
C GLY A 11 -0.08 -6.40 -5.84
N GLY A 12 -0.86 -5.46 -5.30
CA GLY A 12 -1.11 -4.18 -5.98
C GLY A 12 0.16 -3.34 -6.04
N ASP A 13 0.42 -2.71 -7.18
CA ASP A 13 1.54 -1.78 -7.35
C ASP A 13 1.34 -0.51 -6.52
N CYS A 14 2.46 0.14 -6.20
CA CYS A 14 2.51 1.50 -5.70
C CYS A 14 3.90 2.08 -5.98
N SER A 15 4.03 3.41 -5.92
CA SER A 15 5.32 4.08 -6.06
C SER A 15 6.32 3.63 -4.99
N GLY A 16 7.61 3.52 -5.33
CA GLY A 16 8.67 3.08 -4.41
C GLY A 16 9.21 1.65 -4.63
N LEU A 17 8.54 0.86 -5.47
CA LEU A 17 9.00 -0.47 -5.90
C LEU A 17 10.35 -0.41 -6.63
N ASN A 18 10.46 0.43 -7.67
CA ASN A 18 11.68 0.60 -8.45
C ASN A 18 12.88 1.10 -7.62
N PRO A 19 12.74 2.10 -6.73
CA PRO A 19 13.78 2.44 -5.75
C PRO A 19 14.25 1.26 -4.90
N THR A 20 13.32 0.39 -4.47
CA THR A 20 13.65 -0.78 -3.65
C THR A 20 14.45 -1.82 -4.45
N ILE A 21 14.00 -2.12 -5.66
CA ILE A 21 14.72 -3.01 -6.59
C ILE A 21 16.13 -2.46 -6.86
N ARG A 22 16.25 -1.16 -7.16
CA ARG A 22 17.52 -0.49 -7.38
C ARG A 22 18.44 -0.59 -6.15
N GLY A 23 17.93 -0.30 -4.96
CA GLY A 23 18.71 -0.38 -3.72
C GLY A 23 19.28 -1.78 -3.48
N ALA A 24 18.46 -2.82 -3.72
CA ALA A 24 18.89 -4.20 -3.60
C ALA A 24 19.95 -4.57 -4.65
N VAL A 25 19.74 -4.22 -5.93
CA VAL A 25 20.71 -4.53 -7.00
C VAL A 25 22.06 -3.84 -6.77
N TYR A 26 22.06 -2.58 -6.33
CA TYR A 26 23.30 -1.88 -5.99
C TYR A 26 24.01 -2.53 -4.80
N ARG A 27 23.28 -2.82 -3.70
CA ARG A 27 23.89 -3.43 -2.51
C ARG A 27 24.39 -4.85 -2.75
N ALA A 28 23.76 -5.60 -3.65
CA ALA A 28 24.19 -6.94 -4.03
C ALA A 28 25.61 -6.97 -4.61
N GLN A 29 26.04 -5.88 -5.28
CA GLN A 29 27.40 -5.78 -5.84
C GLN A 29 28.48 -5.79 -4.76
N ASP A 30 28.23 -5.12 -3.62
CA ASP A 30 29.17 -5.08 -2.50
C ASP A 30 29.49 -6.47 -1.93
N TYR A 31 28.57 -7.44 -2.13
CA TYR A 31 28.72 -8.83 -1.69
C TYR A 31 29.00 -9.80 -2.86
N ASN A 32 29.21 -9.30 -4.07
CA ASN A 32 29.37 -10.10 -5.30
C ASN A 32 28.22 -11.08 -5.56
N TYR A 33 26.97 -10.67 -5.28
CA TYR A 33 25.78 -11.46 -5.60
C TYR A 33 25.28 -11.15 -7.01
N GLU A 34 25.00 -12.20 -7.77
CA GLU A 34 24.23 -12.12 -9.02
C GLU A 34 22.75 -11.94 -8.68
N VAL A 35 22.10 -10.94 -9.28
CA VAL A 35 20.68 -10.66 -9.03
C VAL A 35 19.84 -11.11 -10.21
N TYR A 36 18.69 -11.71 -9.91
CA TYR A 36 17.71 -12.17 -10.88
C TYR A 36 16.34 -11.54 -10.61
N GLY A 37 15.76 -10.87 -11.60
CA GLY A 37 14.41 -10.35 -11.57
C GLY A 37 13.40 -11.43 -11.90
N ILE A 38 12.51 -11.73 -10.95
CA ILE A 38 11.40 -12.67 -11.12
C ILE A 38 10.19 -11.86 -11.58
N GLN A 39 9.69 -12.19 -12.78
CA GLN A 39 8.63 -11.40 -13.41
C GLN A 39 7.28 -11.64 -12.73
N GLU A 40 6.49 -10.60 -12.57
CA GLU A 40 5.10 -10.67 -12.17
C GLU A 40 4.87 -11.37 -10.81
N GLY A 41 5.81 -11.23 -9.88
CA GLY A 41 5.70 -11.74 -8.52
C GLY A 41 5.78 -13.27 -8.44
N TRP A 42 4.94 -13.88 -7.59
CA TRP A 42 4.89 -15.34 -7.45
C TRP A 42 4.53 -16.06 -8.74
N ARG A 43 3.83 -15.40 -9.68
CA ARG A 43 3.50 -15.97 -10.99
C ARG A 43 4.73 -16.31 -11.81
N GLY A 44 5.71 -15.41 -11.91
CA GLY A 44 6.94 -15.71 -12.64
C GLY A 44 7.75 -16.78 -11.95
N LEU A 45 7.76 -16.84 -10.61
CA LEU A 45 8.45 -17.91 -9.90
C LEU A 45 7.81 -19.28 -10.18
N VAL A 46 6.48 -19.35 -10.22
CA VAL A 46 5.74 -20.56 -10.62
C VAL A 46 6.06 -20.94 -12.07
N LYS A 47 6.09 -19.99 -12.99
CA LYS A 47 6.34 -20.24 -14.42
C LYS A 47 7.82 -20.42 -14.78
N GLY A 48 8.73 -20.03 -13.89
CA GLY A 48 10.17 -19.93 -14.18
C GLY A 48 10.53 -18.76 -15.10
N ASP A 49 9.75 -17.68 -15.08
CA ASP A 49 10.04 -16.43 -15.80
C ASP A 49 10.95 -15.54 -14.95
N ILE A 50 12.25 -15.74 -15.12
CA ILE A 50 13.30 -15.18 -14.28
C ILE A 50 14.46 -14.77 -15.18
N ASN A 51 14.84 -13.50 -15.13
CA ASN A 51 15.90 -12.93 -15.97
C ASN A 51 17.00 -12.32 -15.09
N PRO A 52 18.27 -12.31 -15.54
CA PRO A 52 19.31 -11.52 -14.87
C PRO A 52 18.86 -10.06 -14.71
N LEU A 53 19.25 -9.43 -13.60
CA LEU A 53 18.94 -8.03 -13.32
C LEU A 53 20.20 -7.29 -12.88
N ASN A 54 20.76 -6.49 -13.79
CA ASN A 54 22.06 -5.86 -13.66
C ASN A 54 21.95 -4.35 -13.37
N LEU A 55 23.07 -3.71 -13.01
CA LEU A 55 23.13 -2.28 -12.69
C LEU A 55 22.60 -1.36 -13.80
N SER A 56 22.78 -1.75 -15.07
CA SER A 56 22.28 -0.98 -16.22
C SER A 56 20.76 -0.92 -16.27
N GLU A 57 20.07 -2.00 -15.87
CA GLU A 57 18.61 -2.10 -15.93
C GLU A 57 17.93 -1.29 -14.82
N VAL A 58 18.62 -1.05 -13.71
CA VAL A 58 18.09 -0.30 -12.56
C VAL A 58 18.63 1.12 -12.44
N ARG A 59 19.42 1.60 -13.41
CA ARG A 59 20.09 2.90 -13.30
C ARG A 59 19.09 4.05 -13.29
N GLU A 60 18.18 4.07 -14.25
CA GLU A 60 17.27 5.17 -14.56
C GLU A 60 15.83 4.95 -14.07
N ILE A 61 15.63 4.10 -13.06
CA ILE A 61 14.28 3.71 -12.59
C ILE A 61 13.86 4.38 -11.27
N ILE A 62 14.75 5.18 -10.66
CA ILE A 62 14.57 5.68 -9.30
C ILE A 62 13.32 6.58 -9.13
N ASP A 63 12.91 7.28 -10.18
CA ASP A 63 11.77 8.18 -10.20
C ASP A 63 10.57 7.60 -10.98
N GLN A 64 10.68 6.36 -11.46
CA GLN A 64 9.60 5.71 -12.20
C GLN A 64 8.59 5.10 -11.23
N GLY A 65 7.31 5.40 -11.43
CA GLY A 65 6.20 4.72 -10.77
C GLY A 65 6.07 3.25 -11.21
N GLY A 66 5.20 2.49 -10.55
CA GLY A 66 5.02 1.07 -10.85
C GLY A 66 6.26 0.22 -10.54
N THR A 67 6.43 -0.89 -11.26
CA THR A 67 7.55 -1.84 -11.11
C THR A 67 8.03 -2.34 -12.46
N ILE A 68 9.34 -2.33 -12.69
CA ILE A 68 9.96 -2.91 -13.90
C ILE A 68 9.84 -4.44 -13.98
N LEU A 69 9.52 -5.11 -12.89
CA LEU A 69 9.36 -6.57 -12.86
C LEU A 69 7.90 -7.00 -13.11
N GLY A 70 6.96 -6.05 -13.22
CA GLY A 70 5.54 -6.37 -13.19
C GLY A 70 5.07 -6.92 -11.83
N THR A 71 3.77 -7.18 -11.69
CA THR A 71 3.22 -7.74 -10.45
C THR A 71 2.00 -8.62 -10.72
N SER A 72 1.68 -9.50 -9.77
CA SER A 72 0.47 -10.32 -9.80
C SER A 72 -0.09 -10.57 -8.41
N ARG A 73 -1.35 -11.00 -8.37
CA ARG A 73 -2.04 -11.51 -7.18
C ARG A 73 -2.10 -13.05 -7.15
N LEU A 74 -1.07 -13.71 -7.67
CA LEU A 74 -1.03 -15.17 -7.66
C LEU A 74 -0.60 -15.68 -6.27
N ASN A 75 -1.36 -16.63 -5.72
CA ASN A 75 -0.95 -17.39 -4.54
C ASN A 75 -0.54 -18.82 -4.95
N PRO A 76 0.75 -19.21 -4.85
CA PRO A 76 1.20 -20.53 -5.28
C PRO A 76 0.61 -21.68 -4.45
N TYR A 77 0.12 -21.42 -3.23
CA TYR A 77 -0.57 -22.41 -2.40
C TYR A 77 -2.02 -22.69 -2.84
N LYS A 78 -2.58 -21.86 -3.74
CA LYS A 78 -3.93 -22.02 -4.28
C LYS A 78 -3.93 -22.63 -5.69
N ILE A 79 -2.77 -23.00 -6.20
CA ILE A 79 -2.59 -23.58 -7.52
C ILE A 79 -2.12 -25.03 -7.36
N ASP A 80 -2.71 -25.93 -8.12
CA ASP A 80 -2.30 -27.32 -8.18
C ASP A 80 -0.82 -27.42 -8.56
N ASN A 81 -0.03 -28.10 -7.72
CA ASN A 81 1.44 -28.20 -7.85
C ASN A 81 2.21 -26.86 -7.83
N GLY A 82 1.60 -25.74 -7.43
CA GLY A 82 2.23 -24.42 -7.47
C GLY A 82 3.52 -24.34 -6.62
N ILE A 83 3.52 -24.95 -5.43
CA ILE A 83 4.72 -25.00 -4.58
C ILE A 83 5.84 -25.83 -5.20
N LYS A 84 5.52 -26.99 -5.76
CA LYS A 84 6.50 -27.82 -6.47
C LYS A 84 7.11 -27.06 -7.66
N GLN A 85 6.30 -26.29 -8.39
CA GLN A 85 6.76 -25.44 -9.48
C GLN A 85 7.71 -24.32 -8.99
N VAL A 86 7.36 -23.65 -7.89
CA VAL A 86 8.23 -22.65 -7.23
C VAL A 86 9.58 -23.26 -6.87
N LEU A 87 9.61 -24.39 -6.19
CA LEU A 87 10.84 -25.06 -5.77
C LEU A 87 11.69 -25.52 -6.97
N ASN A 88 11.04 -26.02 -8.02
CA ASN A 88 11.71 -26.38 -9.27
C ASN A 88 12.38 -25.18 -9.93
N SER A 89 11.70 -24.03 -10.00
CA SER A 89 12.28 -22.79 -10.53
C SER A 89 13.47 -22.31 -9.71
N ILE A 90 13.35 -22.30 -8.37
CA ILE A 90 14.46 -21.95 -7.46
C ILE A 90 15.69 -22.82 -7.76
N LYS A 91 15.50 -24.14 -7.88
CA LYS A 91 16.57 -25.09 -8.20
C LYS A 91 17.14 -24.89 -9.61
N LYS A 92 16.28 -24.72 -10.61
CA LYS A 92 16.67 -24.53 -12.02
C LYS A 92 17.56 -23.30 -12.21
N PHE A 93 17.18 -22.18 -11.59
CA PHE A 93 17.93 -20.92 -11.68
C PHE A 93 19.04 -20.81 -10.63
N LYS A 94 19.13 -21.79 -9.71
CA LYS A 94 20.10 -21.85 -8.61
C LYS A 94 20.01 -20.62 -7.71
N LEU A 95 18.79 -20.18 -7.39
CA LEU A 95 18.58 -19.05 -6.48
C LEU A 95 18.88 -19.49 -5.05
N ASP A 96 19.81 -18.81 -4.38
CA ASP A 96 20.21 -19.11 -3.00
C ASP A 96 19.33 -18.40 -1.97
N ALA A 97 18.75 -17.26 -2.34
CA ALA A 97 17.82 -16.48 -1.53
C ALA A 97 16.87 -15.68 -2.42
N ILE A 98 15.73 -15.26 -1.86
CA ILE A 98 14.74 -14.41 -2.54
C ILE A 98 14.39 -13.20 -1.68
N ILE A 99 14.29 -12.03 -2.31
CA ILE A 99 13.71 -10.83 -1.74
C ILE A 99 12.27 -10.70 -2.26
N ALA A 100 11.29 -10.86 -1.36
CA ALA A 100 9.88 -10.70 -1.66
C ALA A 100 9.42 -9.28 -1.29
N ILE A 101 9.08 -8.48 -2.30
CA ILE A 101 8.64 -7.10 -2.11
C ILE A 101 7.11 -7.06 -2.25
N GLY A 102 6.39 -6.75 -1.17
CA GLY A 102 4.94 -6.81 -1.22
C GLY A 102 4.22 -6.38 0.05
N GLY A 103 2.89 -6.49 0.00
CA GLY A 103 2.01 -6.32 1.16
C GLY A 103 1.79 -7.64 1.89
N GLU A 104 0.78 -7.68 2.78
CA GLU A 104 0.45 -8.84 3.61
C GLU A 104 0.38 -10.14 2.81
N ASP A 105 -0.36 -10.14 1.69
CA ASP A 105 -0.53 -11.32 0.81
C ASP A 105 0.80 -11.91 0.33
N THR A 106 1.69 -11.04 -0.16
CA THR A 106 2.97 -11.46 -0.75
C THR A 106 3.94 -11.91 0.32
N LEU A 107 4.01 -11.17 1.43
CA LEU A 107 4.89 -11.48 2.54
C LEU A 107 4.39 -12.68 3.35
N GLY A 108 3.09 -12.93 3.37
CA GLY A 108 2.47 -14.12 3.97
C GLY A 108 2.88 -15.39 3.22
N VAL A 109 2.86 -15.37 1.88
CA VAL A 109 3.42 -16.46 1.07
C VAL A 109 4.91 -16.63 1.32
N ALA A 110 5.67 -15.54 1.43
CA ALA A 110 7.10 -15.60 1.74
C ALA A 110 7.37 -16.24 3.12
N ASN A 111 6.65 -15.82 4.15
CA ASN A 111 6.77 -16.38 5.50
C ASN A 111 6.43 -17.88 5.51
N ARG A 112 5.40 -18.28 4.77
CA ARG A 112 4.98 -19.68 4.67
C ARG A 112 6.02 -20.55 3.94
N LEU A 113 6.54 -20.09 2.81
CA LEU A 113 7.62 -20.79 2.08
C LEU A 113 8.90 -20.91 2.93
N PHE A 114 9.21 -19.89 3.72
CA PHE A 114 10.34 -19.94 4.64
C PHE A 114 10.16 -21.01 5.72
N LYS A 115 8.97 -21.07 6.35
CA LYS A 115 8.68 -22.00 7.43
C LYS A 115 8.47 -23.45 6.98
N GLU A 116 7.72 -23.66 5.91
CA GLU A 116 7.29 -24.99 5.46
C GLU A 116 8.30 -25.63 4.51
N GLU A 117 8.95 -24.83 3.65
CA GLU A 117 9.80 -25.32 2.55
C GLU A 117 11.28 -24.96 2.74
N ASN A 118 11.65 -24.31 3.86
CA ASN A 118 13.01 -23.84 4.16
C ASN A 118 13.62 -22.93 3.07
N VAL A 119 12.77 -22.22 2.31
CA VAL A 119 13.23 -21.27 1.29
C VAL A 119 13.78 -20.03 1.98
N LYS A 120 15.04 -19.69 1.69
CA LYS A 120 15.72 -18.51 2.23
C LYS A 120 15.10 -17.23 1.68
N LEU A 121 14.31 -16.55 2.51
CA LEU A 121 13.53 -15.38 2.13
C LEU A 121 13.79 -14.17 3.02
N VAL A 122 13.79 -12.99 2.42
CA VAL A 122 13.74 -11.69 3.10
C VAL A 122 12.62 -10.85 2.47
N GLY A 123 11.87 -10.12 3.29
CA GLY A 123 10.77 -9.25 2.86
C GLY A 123 11.17 -7.78 2.73
N ALA A 124 10.41 -7.03 1.91
CA ALA A 124 10.39 -5.57 1.93
C ALA A 124 8.94 -5.03 1.92
N PRO A 125 8.63 -3.98 2.72
CA PRO A 125 7.26 -3.61 3.08
C PRO A 125 6.63 -2.66 2.06
N LYS A 126 6.03 -3.23 1.02
CA LYS A 126 5.35 -2.47 -0.04
C LYS A 126 3.85 -2.45 0.20
N THR A 127 3.26 -1.28 0.42
CA THR A 127 1.80 -1.07 0.33
C THR A 127 1.48 0.42 0.44
N MET A 128 0.49 0.87 -0.33
CA MET A 128 -0.06 2.22 -0.21
C MET A 128 -0.96 2.37 1.01
N ASP A 129 -1.43 1.26 1.60
CA ASP A 129 -2.45 1.24 2.65
C ASP A 129 -1.83 1.47 4.05
N ASN A 130 -0.50 1.37 4.17
CA ASN A 130 0.27 1.44 5.41
C ASN A 130 -0.24 0.49 6.49
N ASP A 131 -0.58 -0.74 6.10
CA ASP A 131 -1.28 -1.73 6.91
C ASP A 131 -0.41 -2.91 7.34
N LEU A 132 0.90 -2.88 7.06
CA LEU A 132 1.85 -3.86 7.58
C LEU A 132 2.30 -3.53 9.00
N SER A 133 2.31 -4.57 9.86
CA SER A 133 2.90 -4.50 11.20
C SER A 133 4.44 -4.53 11.13
N GLY A 134 5.10 -4.27 12.25
CA GLY A 134 6.56 -4.31 12.31
C GLY A 134 7.29 -3.14 11.64
N THR A 135 6.60 -2.24 10.92
CA THR A 135 7.19 -1.03 10.30
C THR A 135 6.33 0.21 10.57
N ASP A 136 6.97 1.36 10.77
CA ASP A 136 6.29 2.63 11.03
C ASP A 136 5.58 3.13 9.76
N TYR A 137 6.28 3.06 8.62
CA TYR A 137 5.75 3.34 7.30
C TYR A 137 6.11 2.24 6.31
N THR A 138 5.20 1.99 5.37
CA THR A 138 5.44 1.20 4.18
C THR A 138 5.74 2.15 3.03
N PHE A 139 6.67 1.80 2.15
CA PHE A 139 6.90 2.66 0.99
C PHE A 139 5.72 2.54 0.00
N GLY A 140 5.40 3.68 -0.61
CA GLY A 140 4.22 3.90 -1.45
C GLY A 140 3.07 4.61 -0.73
N PHE A 141 3.08 4.62 0.61
CA PHE A 141 2.09 5.34 1.40
C PHE A 141 2.19 6.85 1.19
N ASP A 142 3.38 7.43 1.31
CA ASP A 142 3.59 8.88 1.21
C ASP A 142 3.23 9.41 -0.19
N SER A 143 3.59 8.69 -1.24
CA SER A 143 3.24 9.03 -2.62
C SER A 143 1.73 8.94 -2.86
N SER A 144 1.07 7.90 -2.35
CA SER A 144 -0.38 7.74 -2.44
C SER A 144 -1.11 8.91 -1.77
N VAL A 145 -0.72 9.23 -0.53
CA VAL A 145 -1.29 10.35 0.24
C VAL A 145 -1.03 11.68 -0.47
N THR A 146 0.16 11.89 -1.03
CA THR A 146 0.49 13.10 -1.78
C THR A 146 -0.44 13.31 -2.98
N TRP A 147 -0.74 12.25 -3.74
CA TRP A 147 -1.71 12.34 -4.83
C TRP A 147 -3.14 12.57 -4.35
N ALA A 148 -3.55 11.91 -3.26
CA ALA A 148 -4.86 12.12 -2.65
C ALA A 148 -5.03 13.57 -2.15
N ILE A 149 -4.00 14.17 -1.55
CA ILE A 149 -4.00 15.59 -1.14
C ILE A 149 -4.17 16.48 -2.37
N LYS A 150 -3.40 16.27 -3.44
CA LYS A 150 -3.52 17.06 -4.68
C LYS A 150 -4.93 16.99 -5.25
N ALA A 151 -5.53 15.80 -5.32
CA ALA A 151 -6.91 15.63 -5.77
C ALA A 151 -7.89 16.36 -4.86
N MET A 152 -7.74 16.23 -3.53
CA MET A 152 -8.61 16.91 -2.57
C MET A 152 -8.52 18.43 -2.71
N ARG A 153 -7.32 18.99 -2.84
CA ARG A 153 -7.13 20.44 -3.01
C ARG A 153 -7.76 20.94 -4.32
N SER A 154 -7.61 20.20 -5.40
CA SER A 154 -8.28 20.51 -6.68
C SER A 154 -9.81 20.50 -6.54
N LEU A 155 -10.37 19.50 -5.85
CA LEU A 155 -11.80 19.46 -5.54
C LEU A 155 -12.23 20.64 -4.64
N GLN A 156 -11.39 21.05 -3.68
CA GLN A 156 -11.66 22.20 -2.83
C GLN A 156 -11.79 23.50 -3.63
N ASP A 157 -10.95 23.72 -4.65
CA ASP A 157 -11.02 24.92 -5.48
C ASP A 157 -12.32 24.98 -6.30
N SER A 158 -12.74 23.85 -6.87
CA SER A 158 -14.05 23.73 -7.55
C SER A 158 -15.21 23.96 -6.59
N GLY A 159 -15.14 23.37 -5.40
CA GLY A 159 -16.17 23.50 -4.39
C GLY A 159 -16.32 24.92 -3.86
N ARG A 160 -15.22 25.64 -3.65
CA ARG A 160 -15.22 27.07 -3.26
C ARG A 160 -15.90 27.93 -4.33
N SER A 161 -15.57 27.68 -5.61
CA SER A 161 -16.09 28.45 -6.74
C SER A 161 -17.60 28.29 -6.92
N HIS A 162 -18.12 27.08 -6.72
CA HIS A 162 -19.54 26.76 -6.89
C HIS A 162 -20.35 26.71 -5.61
N ARG A 163 -19.74 27.03 -4.46
CA ARG A 163 -20.36 26.99 -3.13
C ARG A 163 -20.98 25.62 -2.80
N ARG A 164 -20.17 24.56 -2.88
CA ARG A 164 -20.62 23.15 -2.73
C ARG A 164 -19.95 22.46 -1.55
N ILE A 165 -20.50 21.31 -1.15
CA ILE A 165 -19.75 20.35 -0.34
C ILE A 165 -19.06 19.35 -1.28
N MET A 166 -17.79 19.06 -1.04
CA MET A 166 -17.03 18.13 -1.88
C MET A 166 -16.59 16.90 -1.07
N VAL A 167 -16.85 15.71 -1.60
CA VAL A 167 -16.46 14.43 -1.03
C VAL A 167 -15.38 13.79 -1.89
N LEU A 168 -14.25 13.43 -1.30
CA LEU A 168 -13.23 12.60 -1.95
C LEU A 168 -13.22 11.21 -1.32
N GLU A 169 -13.51 10.20 -2.15
CA GLU A 169 -13.30 8.80 -1.80
C GLU A 169 -11.87 8.40 -2.13
N VAL A 170 -11.14 7.87 -1.14
CA VAL A 170 -9.76 7.39 -1.27
C VAL A 170 -9.65 5.90 -0.95
N MET A 171 -8.67 5.26 -1.57
CA MET A 171 -8.29 3.89 -1.31
C MET A 171 -7.65 3.73 0.08
N GLY A 172 -7.56 2.49 0.54
CA GLY A 172 -6.96 2.11 1.83
C GLY A 172 -7.41 0.73 2.33
N ARG A 173 -8.28 0.06 1.57
CA ARG A 173 -8.86 -1.25 1.87
C ARG A 173 -9.45 -1.33 3.29
N HIS A 174 -8.73 -1.95 4.21
CA HIS A 174 -9.18 -2.21 5.58
C HIS A 174 -8.61 -1.23 6.60
N ALA A 175 -7.68 -0.34 6.19
CA ALA A 175 -7.02 0.61 7.07
C ALA A 175 -7.32 2.07 6.67
N GLY A 176 -7.52 2.92 7.67
CA GLY A 176 -7.89 4.32 7.50
C GLY A 176 -6.72 5.28 7.26
N TRP A 177 -5.47 4.81 7.22
CA TRP A 177 -4.28 5.68 7.22
C TRP A 177 -4.28 6.70 6.09
N VAL A 178 -4.60 6.27 4.87
CA VAL A 178 -4.62 7.13 3.69
C VAL A 178 -5.69 8.21 3.83
N ALA A 179 -6.90 7.84 4.24
CA ALA A 179 -7.99 8.79 4.47
C ALA A 179 -7.66 9.77 5.61
N LEU A 180 -7.13 9.27 6.72
CA LEU A 180 -6.73 10.09 7.88
C LEU A 180 -5.69 11.15 7.49
N PHE A 181 -4.60 10.74 6.85
CA PHE A 181 -3.52 11.64 6.46
C PHE A 181 -3.96 12.60 5.36
N THR A 182 -4.73 12.12 4.38
CA THR A 182 -5.31 12.99 3.33
C THR A 182 -6.21 14.06 3.96
N GLY A 183 -7.11 13.67 4.85
CA GLY A 183 -8.02 14.60 5.52
C GLY A 183 -7.29 15.67 6.32
N MET A 184 -6.34 15.26 7.17
CA MET A 184 -5.54 16.19 7.98
C MET A 184 -4.69 17.13 7.11
N ALA A 185 -3.97 16.60 6.13
CA ALA A 185 -3.01 17.38 5.35
C ALA A 185 -3.66 18.26 4.26
N SER A 186 -4.84 17.88 3.77
CA SER A 186 -5.62 18.72 2.83
C SER A 186 -6.49 19.76 3.52
N GLY A 187 -6.64 19.68 4.85
CA GLY A 187 -7.56 20.50 5.63
C GLY A 187 -9.01 20.18 5.28
N ALA A 188 -9.35 18.88 5.17
CA ALA A 188 -10.74 18.46 5.03
C ALA A 188 -11.51 18.74 6.33
N ASP A 189 -12.76 19.19 6.20
CA ASP A 189 -13.60 19.56 7.35
C ASP A 189 -14.10 18.32 8.10
N TRP A 190 -14.11 17.16 7.44
CA TRP A 190 -14.40 15.89 8.08
C TRP A 190 -13.67 14.73 7.40
N THR A 191 -13.35 13.68 8.17
CA THR A 191 -12.78 12.44 7.63
C THR A 191 -13.53 11.23 8.16
N LEU A 192 -13.76 10.23 7.31
CA LEU A 192 -14.37 8.95 7.67
C LEU A 192 -13.40 7.80 7.35
N ILE A 193 -13.11 7.00 8.38
CA ILE A 193 -12.19 5.85 8.32
C ILE A 193 -12.90 4.55 8.70
N PRO A 194 -12.40 3.37 8.26
CA PRO A 194 -13.00 2.07 8.59
C PRO A 194 -13.04 1.75 10.08
N GLU A 195 -12.07 2.24 10.85
CA GLU A 195 -11.90 1.93 12.27
C GLU A 195 -12.93 2.61 13.17
N GLU A 196 -13.61 3.64 12.69
CA GLU A 196 -14.47 4.52 13.49
C GLU A 196 -15.88 4.56 12.91
N LYS A 197 -16.88 4.41 13.79
CA LYS A 197 -18.28 4.42 13.37
C LYS A 197 -18.67 5.82 12.88
N ALA A 198 -19.19 5.89 11.65
CA ALA A 198 -19.62 7.16 11.06
C ALA A 198 -20.83 7.76 11.80
N ASP A 199 -20.65 8.96 12.38
CA ASP A 199 -21.74 9.79 12.92
C ASP A 199 -22.18 10.83 11.88
N ILE A 200 -23.13 10.40 11.03
CA ILE A 200 -23.63 11.23 9.92
C ILE A 200 -24.33 12.49 10.43
N LYS A 201 -25.01 12.43 11.58
CA LYS A 201 -25.75 13.58 12.13
C LYS A 201 -24.77 14.65 12.57
N LYS A 202 -23.77 14.27 13.38
CA LYS A 202 -22.73 15.19 13.85
C LYS A 202 -21.93 15.78 12.70
N MET A 203 -21.53 14.95 11.74
CA MET A 203 -20.85 15.41 10.53
C MET A 203 -21.70 16.45 9.77
N CYS A 204 -22.97 16.14 9.47
CA CYS A 204 -23.83 17.08 8.73
C CYS A 204 -24.07 18.39 9.48
N GLN A 205 -24.16 18.35 10.81
CA GLN A 205 -24.26 19.57 11.63
C GLN A 205 -22.99 20.42 11.50
N HIS A 206 -21.82 19.81 11.68
CA HIS A 206 -20.54 20.51 11.54
C HIS A 206 -20.37 21.10 10.13
N LEU A 207 -20.66 20.33 9.09
CA LEU A 207 -20.58 20.82 7.70
C LEU A 207 -21.52 22.01 7.43
N LYS A 208 -22.71 22.06 8.05
CA LYS A 208 -23.60 23.25 7.96
C LYS A 208 -22.96 24.48 8.59
N GLU A 209 -22.29 24.34 9.73
CA GLU A 209 -21.65 25.43 10.43
C GLU A 209 -20.45 25.97 9.66
N VAL A 210 -19.61 25.08 9.12
CA VAL A 210 -18.50 25.44 8.22
C VAL A 210 -19.05 26.13 6.96
N TYR A 211 -20.06 25.54 6.31
CA TYR A 211 -20.64 26.10 5.10
C TYR A 211 -21.27 27.48 5.32
N LYS A 212 -21.90 27.73 6.48
CA LYS A 212 -22.44 29.07 6.80
C LYS A 212 -21.36 30.15 6.73
N LYS A 213 -20.17 29.85 7.26
CA LYS A 213 -19.01 30.75 7.33
C LYS A 213 -18.28 30.85 5.98
N ASN A 214 -17.96 29.71 5.38
CA ASN A 214 -17.02 29.61 4.24
C ASN A 214 -17.71 29.46 2.88
N LYS A 215 -19.04 29.22 2.86
CA LYS A 215 -19.83 28.82 1.68
C LYS A 215 -19.30 27.55 0.98
N TYR A 216 -18.49 26.77 1.68
CA TYR A 216 -17.82 25.57 1.19
C TYR A 216 -17.56 24.63 2.37
N ALA A 217 -17.57 23.32 2.14
CA ALA A 217 -17.05 22.33 3.07
C ALA A 217 -16.61 21.06 2.33
N SER A 218 -15.90 20.18 3.01
CA SER A 218 -15.11 19.16 2.35
C SER A 218 -14.92 17.92 3.22
N VAL A 219 -15.00 16.74 2.62
CA VAL A 219 -14.97 15.46 3.34
C VAL A 219 -14.07 14.48 2.62
N VAL A 220 -13.22 13.78 3.37
CA VAL A 220 -12.47 12.62 2.87
C VAL A 220 -13.09 11.34 3.45
N ILE A 221 -13.28 10.33 2.62
CA ILE A 221 -13.81 9.03 3.05
C ILE A 221 -12.97 7.89 2.48
N SER A 222 -12.63 6.93 3.33
CA SER A 222 -12.01 5.67 2.89
C SER A 222 -13.03 4.78 2.17
N GLU A 223 -12.60 4.08 1.10
CA GLU A 223 -13.36 3.02 0.43
C GLU A 223 -13.78 1.88 1.40
N GLY A 224 -13.07 1.73 2.51
CA GLY A 224 -13.35 0.76 3.56
C GLY A 224 -14.35 1.24 4.61
N ALA A 225 -14.74 2.52 4.61
CA ALA A 225 -15.63 3.08 5.60
C ALA A 225 -17.04 2.50 5.49
N THR A 226 -17.70 2.28 6.64
CA THR A 226 -19.08 1.78 6.68
C THR A 226 -20.04 2.93 6.97
N LEU A 227 -21.07 3.08 6.13
CA LEU A 227 -22.12 4.08 6.32
C LEU A 227 -23.47 3.40 6.68
N PRO A 228 -24.34 4.07 7.45
CA PRO A 228 -25.69 3.57 7.72
C PRO A 228 -26.48 3.35 6.42
N GLY A 229 -27.06 2.17 6.25
CA GLY A 229 -27.86 1.82 5.06
C GLY A 229 -27.08 1.19 3.91
N ILE A 230 -25.76 0.98 4.04
CA ILE A 230 -25.00 0.12 3.13
C ILE A 230 -25.24 -1.33 3.54
N ASN A 231 -26.07 -2.04 2.78
CA ASN A 231 -26.00 -3.50 2.74
C ASN A 231 -24.87 -3.87 1.78
N VAL A 232 -23.76 -4.35 2.35
CA VAL A 232 -22.66 -4.88 1.55
C VAL A 232 -23.13 -6.22 0.98
N GLU A 233 -23.60 -6.23 -0.26
CA GLU A 233 -23.72 -7.50 -0.98
C GLU A 233 -22.33 -8.12 -1.08
N LYS A 234 -22.25 -9.44 -0.83
CA LYS A 234 -21.00 -10.19 -0.88
C LYS A 234 -20.51 -10.23 -2.33
N GLU A 235 -19.70 -9.26 -2.73
CA GLU A 235 -18.94 -9.34 -3.99
C GLU A 235 -17.93 -10.50 -3.94
N SER A 236 -17.46 -10.93 -5.11
CA SER A 236 -16.51 -12.02 -5.27
C SER A 236 -15.20 -11.79 -4.51
N LEU A 237 -14.61 -12.88 -4.00
CA LEU A 237 -13.32 -12.88 -3.31
C LEU A 237 -12.18 -13.04 -4.33
N ASP A 238 -11.04 -12.40 -4.08
CA ASP A 238 -9.82 -12.66 -4.84
C ASP A 238 -9.09 -13.95 -4.36
N GLN A 239 -7.96 -14.29 -4.97
CA GLN A 239 -7.20 -15.51 -4.63
C GLN A 239 -6.68 -15.54 -3.18
N PHE A 240 -6.64 -14.39 -2.50
CA PHE A 240 -6.24 -14.26 -1.12
C PHE A 240 -7.44 -14.16 -0.16
N GLY A 241 -8.67 -14.25 -0.69
CA GLY A 241 -9.88 -14.14 0.11
C GLY A 241 -10.25 -12.69 0.45
N HIS A 242 -9.62 -11.71 -0.20
CA HIS A 242 -10.02 -10.31 -0.03
C HIS A 242 -11.26 -10.00 -0.86
N MET A 243 -12.20 -9.27 -0.26
CA MET A 243 -13.36 -8.75 -0.99
C MET A 243 -12.88 -7.81 -2.09
N ILE A 244 -13.31 -8.07 -3.32
CA ILE A 244 -13.18 -7.08 -4.39
C ILE A 244 -14.12 -5.93 -4.02
N LEU A 245 -13.59 -4.72 -3.87
CA LEU A 245 -14.35 -3.53 -3.44
C LEU A 245 -14.83 -2.69 -4.64
N ARG A 246 -15.06 -3.32 -5.80
CA ARG A 246 -15.15 -2.59 -7.09
C ARG A 246 -16.35 -1.65 -7.17
N ASN A 247 -17.43 -1.90 -6.43
CA ASN A 247 -18.66 -1.11 -6.54
C ASN A 247 -19.19 -0.55 -5.21
N ARG A 248 -18.35 -0.32 -4.20
CA ARG A 248 -18.86 0.18 -2.91
C ARG A 248 -19.46 1.59 -2.97
N GLY A 249 -19.06 2.43 -3.95
CA GLY A 249 -19.67 3.74 -4.23
C GLY A 249 -19.86 4.61 -2.99
N VAL A 250 -18.97 4.49 -2.00
CA VAL A 250 -19.20 5.00 -0.65
C VAL A 250 -19.24 6.53 -0.65
N GLY A 251 -18.41 7.16 -1.47
CA GLY A 251 -18.40 8.59 -1.68
C GLY A 251 -19.69 9.12 -2.31
N ASN A 252 -20.29 8.37 -3.25
CA ASN A 252 -21.58 8.75 -3.84
C ASN A 252 -22.69 8.71 -2.80
N LEU A 253 -22.80 7.60 -2.06
CA LEU A 253 -23.80 7.47 -1.00
C LEU A 253 -23.62 8.55 0.08
N LEU A 254 -22.38 8.83 0.48
CA LEU A 254 -22.10 9.88 1.45
C LEU A 254 -22.58 11.24 0.94
N ALA A 255 -22.32 11.57 -0.32
CA ALA A 255 -22.77 12.82 -0.92
C ALA A 255 -24.29 12.95 -0.92
N ASP A 256 -25.01 11.87 -1.24
CA ASP A 256 -26.48 11.84 -1.17
C ASP A 256 -27.00 12.02 0.26
N LEU A 257 -26.37 11.35 1.23
CA LEU A 257 -26.69 11.51 2.65
C LEU A 257 -26.47 12.96 3.12
N ILE A 258 -25.33 13.57 2.76
CA ILE A 258 -25.04 14.97 3.09
C ILE A 258 -26.09 15.88 2.45
N LYS A 259 -26.36 15.73 1.15
CA LYS A 259 -27.35 16.55 0.44
C LYS A 259 -28.74 16.45 1.07
N LYS A 260 -29.19 15.23 1.40
CA LYS A 260 -30.49 14.99 2.05
C LYS A 260 -30.59 15.64 3.44
N ASN A 261 -29.54 15.55 4.25
CA ASN A 261 -29.55 16.07 5.62
C ASN A 261 -29.25 17.58 5.71
N THR A 262 -28.59 18.14 4.70
CA THR A 262 -28.14 19.53 4.71
C THR A 262 -28.87 20.47 3.77
N GLY A 263 -29.45 19.96 2.68
CA GLY A 263 -29.99 20.76 1.59
C GLY A 263 -28.93 21.44 0.72
N ILE A 264 -27.64 21.20 0.98
CA ILE A 264 -26.53 21.84 0.25
C ILE A 264 -26.11 20.95 -0.93
N GLU A 265 -25.88 21.56 -2.09
CA GLU A 265 -25.37 20.83 -3.25
C GLU A 265 -24.03 20.17 -2.90
N THR A 266 -23.99 18.84 -3.01
CA THR A 266 -22.83 18.02 -2.67
C THR A 266 -22.39 17.23 -3.89
N ARG A 267 -21.08 17.21 -4.16
CA ARG A 267 -20.47 16.43 -5.23
C ARG A 267 -19.44 15.48 -4.64
N HIS A 268 -19.25 14.33 -5.28
CA HIS A 268 -18.24 13.37 -4.89
C HIS A 268 -17.27 13.12 -6.06
N SER A 269 -16.10 12.59 -5.74
CA SER A 269 -15.15 12.06 -6.71
C SER A 269 -14.41 10.88 -6.09
N VAL A 270 -14.06 9.90 -6.91
CA VAL A 270 -13.27 8.73 -6.52
C VAL A 270 -11.92 8.87 -7.21
N ILE A 271 -10.83 9.02 -6.45
CA ILE A 271 -9.49 9.12 -7.05
C ILE A 271 -9.03 7.78 -7.64
N GLY A 272 -9.45 6.66 -7.02
CA GLY A 272 -9.16 5.31 -7.49
C GLY A 272 -7.68 5.05 -7.75
N HIS A 273 -7.38 4.38 -8.86
CA HIS A 273 -6.04 3.86 -9.18
C HIS A 273 -4.99 4.95 -9.42
N ILE A 274 -5.37 6.23 -9.55
CA ILE A 274 -4.41 7.34 -9.61
C ILE A 274 -3.49 7.33 -8.38
N GLN A 275 -4.00 6.89 -7.21
CA GLN A 275 -3.20 6.80 -5.98
C GLN A 275 -2.04 5.79 -6.03
N ARG A 276 -2.08 4.81 -6.93
CA ARG A 276 -1.01 3.81 -7.08
C ARG A 276 0.10 4.26 -8.01
N GLY A 277 -0.22 5.19 -8.91
CA GLY A 277 0.65 5.62 -9.99
C GLY A 277 1.47 6.87 -9.66
N GLY A 278 2.30 7.24 -10.64
CA GLY A 278 3.13 8.44 -10.58
C GLY A 278 4.48 8.23 -9.91
N SER A 279 5.35 9.22 -10.10
CA SER A 279 6.71 9.21 -9.56
C SER A 279 6.69 9.14 -8.03
N PRO A 280 7.51 8.29 -7.40
CA PRO A 280 7.62 8.26 -5.95
C PRO A 280 8.12 9.61 -5.42
N THR A 281 7.62 10.00 -4.25
CA THR A 281 8.11 11.17 -3.51
C THR A 281 9.55 10.96 -3.01
N LEU A 282 10.19 12.02 -2.53
CA LEU A 282 11.50 11.90 -1.89
C LEU A 282 11.51 10.84 -0.77
N PHE A 283 10.47 10.84 0.08
CA PHE A 283 10.38 9.91 1.19
C PHE A 283 10.32 8.45 0.71
N ASP A 284 9.43 8.13 -0.24
CA ASP A 284 9.31 6.76 -0.75
C ASP A 284 10.53 6.31 -1.57
N ARG A 285 11.22 7.24 -2.25
CA ARG A 285 12.49 6.94 -2.92
C ARG A 285 13.55 6.52 -1.91
N ILE A 286 13.76 7.33 -0.86
CA ILE A 286 14.78 7.08 0.15
C ILE A 286 14.43 5.84 0.98
N LEU A 287 13.18 5.71 1.42
CA LEU A 287 12.73 4.54 2.17
C LEU A 287 12.88 3.26 1.34
N GLY A 288 12.43 3.27 0.08
CA GLY A 288 12.58 2.13 -0.83
C GLY A 288 14.04 1.70 -1.00
N LEU A 289 14.92 2.65 -1.32
CA LEU A 289 16.37 2.38 -1.43
C LEU A 289 16.94 1.72 -0.17
N ARG A 290 16.64 2.28 1.01
CA ARG A 290 17.12 1.77 2.30
C ARG A 290 16.57 0.37 2.61
N CYS A 291 15.31 0.12 2.29
CA CYS A 291 14.70 -1.21 2.43
C CYS A 291 15.38 -2.24 1.50
N GLY A 292 15.66 -1.87 0.25
CA GLY A 292 16.37 -2.73 -0.71
C GLY A 292 17.79 -3.08 -0.24
N VAL A 293 18.55 -2.07 0.21
CA VAL A 293 19.89 -2.24 0.80
C VAL A 293 19.82 -3.16 2.02
N THR A 294 18.91 -2.88 2.95
CA THR A 294 18.77 -3.65 4.19
C THR A 294 18.36 -5.10 3.92
N ALA A 295 17.51 -5.35 2.92
CA ALA A 295 17.12 -6.71 2.55
C ALA A 295 18.33 -7.56 2.12
N VAL A 296 19.25 -6.98 1.34
CA VAL A 296 20.50 -7.65 0.96
C VAL A 296 21.43 -7.83 2.15
N ASP A 297 21.55 -6.84 3.04
CA ASP A 297 22.36 -6.96 4.26
C ASP A 297 21.85 -8.08 5.18
N LEU A 298 20.53 -8.30 5.26
CA LEU A 298 19.94 -9.41 5.99
C LEU A 298 20.33 -10.76 5.37
N ILE A 299 20.31 -10.88 4.03
CA ILE A 299 20.78 -12.07 3.32
C ILE A 299 22.25 -12.33 3.62
N ALA A 300 23.11 -11.30 3.53
CA ALA A 300 24.53 -11.42 3.78
C ALA A 300 24.85 -11.87 5.22
N LYS A 301 24.03 -11.43 6.19
CA LYS A 301 24.09 -11.85 7.60
C LYS A 301 23.42 -13.19 7.89
N GLY A 302 22.87 -13.87 6.88
CA GLY A 302 22.14 -15.14 7.05
C GLY A 302 20.81 -15.01 7.81
N ARG A 303 20.25 -13.80 7.92
CA ARG A 303 19.00 -13.52 8.63
C ARG A 303 17.80 -13.68 7.69
N PHE A 304 17.42 -14.93 7.45
CA PHE A 304 16.22 -15.29 6.67
C PHE A 304 14.97 -15.33 7.56
N GLY A 305 13.78 -15.16 6.96
CA GLY A 305 12.54 -15.04 7.72
C GLY A 305 12.32 -13.63 8.29
N TYR A 306 13.05 -12.64 7.79
CA TYR A 306 12.99 -11.24 8.23
C TYR A 306 12.48 -10.33 7.11
N MET A 307 11.93 -9.19 7.48
CA MET A 307 11.52 -8.11 6.60
C MET A 307 12.31 -6.85 6.96
N ALA A 308 12.80 -6.10 5.97
CA ALA A 308 13.29 -4.74 6.22
C ALA A 308 12.13 -3.86 6.73
N ALA A 309 12.35 -3.01 7.72
CA ALA A 309 11.30 -2.19 8.31
C ALA A 309 11.86 -0.88 8.86
N LEU A 310 11.11 0.21 8.66
CA LEU A 310 11.42 1.49 9.25
C LEU A 310 10.99 1.49 10.73
N LYS A 311 11.93 1.79 11.62
CA LYS A 311 11.69 2.04 13.05
C LYS A 311 12.38 3.34 13.46
N GLY A 312 11.58 4.36 13.74
CA GLY A 312 12.07 5.72 13.92
C GLY A 312 12.80 6.21 12.66
N SER A 313 14.09 6.52 12.81
CA SER A 313 14.94 6.94 11.70
C SER A 313 15.67 5.80 11.00
N GLU A 314 15.67 4.58 11.55
CA GLU A 314 16.48 3.45 11.09
C GLU A 314 15.67 2.44 10.27
N VAL A 315 16.35 1.73 9.35
CA VAL A 315 15.76 0.58 8.66
C VAL A 315 16.45 -0.66 9.18
N ILE A 316 15.69 -1.52 9.86
CA ILE A 316 16.19 -2.72 10.55
C ILE A 316 15.47 -3.97 10.04
N GLY A 317 15.93 -5.15 10.44
CA GLY A 317 15.21 -6.40 10.19
C GLY A 317 14.25 -6.74 11.32
N VAL A 318 12.98 -6.96 11.00
CA VAL A 318 11.95 -7.51 11.91
C VAL A 318 11.49 -8.88 11.41
N PRO A 319 11.03 -9.80 12.28
CA PRO A 319 10.50 -11.09 11.83
C PRO A 319 9.35 -10.92 10.84
N LEU A 320 9.35 -11.71 9.74
CA LEU A 320 8.27 -11.70 8.74
C LEU A 320 6.91 -12.03 9.38
N GLU A 321 6.90 -12.97 10.32
CA GLU A 321 5.70 -13.35 11.07
C GLU A 321 5.07 -12.18 11.82
N GLU A 322 5.87 -11.33 12.46
CA GLU A 322 5.37 -10.12 13.13
C GLU A 322 4.70 -9.19 12.10
N ALA A 323 5.33 -9.01 10.93
CA ALA A 323 4.86 -8.10 9.90
C ALA A 323 3.50 -8.49 9.29
N VAL A 324 3.19 -9.79 9.22
CA VAL A 324 1.98 -10.33 8.56
C VAL A 324 0.93 -10.90 9.51
N SER A 325 1.21 -10.93 10.82
CA SER A 325 0.30 -11.50 11.82
C SER A 325 -1.01 -10.71 12.01
N LYS A 326 -0.93 -9.38 11.85
CA LYS A 326 -2.03 -8.46 12.13
C LYS A 326 -1.88 -7.21 11.26
N LEU A 327 -3.02 -6.73 10.75
CA LEU A 327 -3.09 -5.44 10.07
C LEU A 327 -2.82 -4.28 11.03
N LYS A 328 -1.95 -3.36 10.60
CA LYS A 328 -1.71 -2.08 11.26
C LYS A 328 -2.83 -1.12 10.88
N VAL A 329 -3.75 -0.88 11.81
CA VAL A 329 -4.90 0.03 11.63
C VAL A 329 -4.70 1.34 12.40
N VAL A 330 -5.48 2.37 12.06
CA VAL A 330 -5.46 3.65 12.77
C VAL A 330 -5.85 3.43 14.23
N ASP A 331 -4.99 3.85 15.16
CA ASP A 331 -5.28 3.74 16.59
C ASP A 331 -6.08 4.94 17.13
N LYS A 332 -6.58 4.79 18.36
CA LYS A 332 -7.34 5.85 19.04
C LYS A 332 -6.53 7.13 19.27
N LYS A 333 -5.20 7.05 19.36
CA LYS A 333 -4.34 8.23 19.59
C LYS A 333 -4.28 9.08 18.32
N TRP A 334 -4.07 8.44 17.17
CA TRP A 334 -4.14 9.07 15.85
C TRP A 334 -5.53 9.62 15.56
N TRP A 335 -6.57 8.88 15.89
CA TRP A 335 -7.94 9.39 15.71
C TRP A 335 -8.23 10.62 16.57
N LYS A 336 -7.84 10.62 17.85
CA LYS A 336 -7.95 11.79 18.73
C LYS A 336 -7.19 13.00 18.20
N LEU A 337 -6.01 12.78 17.60
CA LEU A 337 -5.25 13.85 16.95
C LEU A 337 -6.04 14.44 15.78
N ALA A 338 -6.58 13.60 14.88
CA ALA A 338 -7.37 14.07 13.75
C ALA A 338 -8.61 14.88 14.19
N GLN A 339 -9.29 14.45 15.26
CA GLN A 339 -10.43 15.15 15.83
C GLN A 339 -10.14 16.57 16.33
N VAL A 340 -8.87 16.93 16.60
CA VAL A 340 -8.49 18.31 16.91
C VAL A 340 -8.77 19.24 15.74
N PHE A 341 -8.65 18.74 14.52
CA PHE A 341 -8.79 19.50 13.27
C PHE A 341 -10.22 19.51 12.70
N PHE A 342 -11.15 18.71 13.25
CA PHE A 342 -12.57 18.69 12.84
C PHE A 342 -13.45 19.65 13.66
N LYS A 343 -12.94 20.83 14.00
CA LYS A 343 -13.60 21.79 14.92
C LYS A 343 -14.05 23.06 14.22
#